data_AF-A0A923K8D4-F1
#
_entry.id   AF-A0A923K8D4-F1
#
_cell.length_a   1.000
_cell.length_b   1.000
_cell.length_c   1.000
_cell.angle_alpha   90.00
_cell.angle_beta   90.00
_cell.angle_gamma   90.00
#
_symmetry.space_group_name_H-M   'P 1'
#
loop_
_entity.id
_entity.type
_entity.pdbx_description
1 polymer ?
#
loop_
_entity_poly.entity_id
_entity_poly.type
_entity_poly.pdbx_seq_one_letter_code
_entity_poly.pdbx_strand_id
1 'polypeptide(L)'
;MVSFKRVSMATLVLLLAGAGVQTVAAERSDSNTVKISFANNNDGNPGKDCTKELLWGTKGQFKLGDMECGNDNAYYFKVENMPAGAVLMLADSPSCDDDGNFYFKLRSAKHPFQMEWMKIQDLRTYAVGDQVKPGLKLLVKKGTGQIHGKLSCFRYEY
;
A
#
# COMPACT_ATOMS: atom_id res chain seq x y z
N MET A 1 -13.95 -70.56 -25.36
CA MET A 1 -14.13 -69.40 -24.45
C MET A 1 -13.54 -69.80 -23.10
N VAL A 2 -12.31 -69.33 -22.78
CA VAL A 2 -11.70 -69.17 -21.44
C VAL A 2 -10.24 -68.70 -21.66
N SER A 3 -9.95 -67.49 -21.16
CA SER A 3 -8.73 -67.01 -20.48
C SER A 3 -7.33 -67.37 -21.02
N PHE A 4 -6.56 -66.33 -21.38
CA PHE A 4 -5.16 -66.22 -20.96
C PHE A 4 -4.84 -64.78 -20.51
N LYS A 5 -4.39 -64.68 -19.25
CA LYS A 5 -4.00 -63.48 -18.51
C LYS A 5 -2.79 -62.81 -19.16
N ARG A 6 -2.82 -61.47 -19.28
CA ARG A 6 -1.60 -60.66 -19.49
C ARG A 6 -1.11 -60.19 -18.12
N VAL A 7 0.08 -60.65 -17.73
CA VAL A 7 0.79 -60.27 -16.51
C VAL A 7 1.66 -59.04 -16.80
N SER A 8 1.64 -58.10 -15.86
CA SER A 8 2.39 -56.84 -15.77
C SER A 8 3.92 -56.95 -15.77
N MET A 9 4.60 -55.90 -16.24
CA MET A 9 5.82 -55.31 -15.65
C MET A 9 6.07 -53.96 -16.35
N ALA A 10 5.73 -52.82 -15.76
CA ALA A 10 6.53 -52.06 -14.77
C ALA A 10 7.80 -51.42 -15.36
N THR A 11 7.69 -50.15 -15.78
CA THR A 11 8.81 -49.20 -15.72
C THR A 11 8.28 -47.81 -15.41
N LEU A 12 8.16 -47.52 -14.12
CA LEU A 12 7.87 -46.20 -13.57
C LEU A 12 9.18 -45.42 -13.50
N VAL A 13 9.40 -44.47 -14.41
CA VAL A 13 10.54 -43.55 -14.34
C VAL A 13 10.11 -42.36 -13.48
N LEU A 14 10.46 -42.38 -12.19
CA LEU A 14 10.42 -41.19 -11.33
C LEU A 14 11.55 -40.24 -11.74
N LEU A 15 11.20 -39.14 -12.40
CA LEU A 15 12.07 -37.97 -12.53
C LEU A 15 11.82 -37.05 -11.31
N LEU A 16 12.64 -37.25 -10.28
CA LEU A 16 12.87 -36.27 -9.22
C LEU A 16 13.74 -35.14 -9.80
N ALA A 17 13.13 -34.00 -10.14
CA ALA A 17 13.86 -32.79 -10.49
C ALA A 17 13.50 -31.67 -9.52
N GLY A 18 14.37 -31.51 -8.52
CA GLY A 18 14.72 -30.26 -7.83
C GLY A 18 13.59 -29.31 -7.43
N ALA A 19 13.12 -29.45 -6.18
CA ALA A 19 12.58 -28.31 -5.46
C ALA A 19 13.73 -27.32 -5.18
N GLY A 20 14.02 -26.44 -6.14
CA GLY A 20 14.87 -25.29 -5.92
C GLY A 20 14.17 -24.37 -4.94
N VAL A 21 14.59 -24.39 -3.68
CA VAL A 21 14.22 -23.36 -2.70
C VAL A 21 14.84 -22.06 -3.20
N GLN A 22 14.07 -21.25 -3.91
CA GLN A 22 14.45 -19.88 -4.21
C GLN A 22 14.37 -19.12 -2.89
N THR A 23 15.49 -18.96 -2.21
CA THR A 23 15.63 -17.96 -1.15
C THR A 23 15.49 -16.60 -1.81
N VAL A 24 14.27 -16.06 -1.79
CA VAL A 24 14.03 -14.64 -2.08
C VAL A 24 14.73 -13.87 -0.97
N ALA A 25 15.95 -13.41 -1.24
CA ALA A 25 16.62 -12.47 -0.36
C ALA A 25 15.76 -11.20 -0.35
N ALA A 26 15.11 -10.93 0.78
CA ALA A 26 14.51 -9.62 1.01
C ALA A 26 15.67 -8.62 1.05
N GLU A 27 15.78 -7.78 0.02
CA GLU A 27 16.74 -6.68 0.02
C GLU A 27 16.41 -5.78 1.21
N ARG A 28 17.28 -5.80 2.22
CA ARG A 28 17.21 -4.88 3.34
C ARG A 28 17.64 -3.52 2.79
N SER A 29 16.65 -2.71 2.42
CA SER A 29 16.89 -1.34 1.99
C SER A 29 17.39 -0.55 3.21
N ASP A 30 18.70 -0.32 3.29
CA ASP A 30 19.33 0.62 4.24
C ASP A 30 19.05 2.09 3.86
N SER A 31 18.06 2.32 2.98
CA SER A 31 17.61 3.66 2.62
C SER A 31 16.88 4.29 3.79
N ASN A 32 17.26 5.51 4.15
CA ASN A 32 16.54 6.37 5.08
C ASN A 32 15.45 7.21 4.38
N THR A 33 14.91 6.69 3.28
CA THR A 33 13.89 7.37 2.46
C THR A 33 12.59 6.59 2.51
N VAL A 34 11.48 7.27 2.78
CA VAL A 34 10.12 6.75 2.58
C VAL A 34 9.63 7.18 1.19
N LYS A 35 8.94 6.27 0.50
CA LYS A 35 8.22 6.60 -0.74
C LYS A 35 6.72 6.58 -0.48
N ILE A 36 6.06 7.67 -0.83
CA ILE A 36 4.60 7.79 -0.76
C ILE A 36 4.12 8.04 -2.18
N SER A 37 3.37 7.08 -2.72
CA SER A 37 2.88 7.12 -4.09
C SER A 37 1.37 7.24 -4.11
N PHE A 38 0.85 7.97 -5.09
CA PHE A 38 -0.57 8.14 -5.34
C PHE A 38 -0.89 7.83 -6.79
N ALA A 39 -2.06 7.27 -7.05
CA ALA A 39 -2.44 6.86 -8.40
C ALA A 39 -3.88 7.27 -8.75
N ASN A 40 -4.08 7.63 -10.02
CA ASN A 40 -5.28 8.29 -10.53
C ASN A 40 -6.04 7.44 -11.56
N ASN A 41 -6.66 6.35 -11.12
CA ASN A 41 -7.53 5.57 -11.98
C ASN A 41 -8.73 5.04 -11.17
N ASN A 42 -9.93 5.03 -11.76
CA ASN A 42 -11.15 4.52 -11.13
C ASN A 42 -11.47 3.08 -11.54
N ASP A 43 -10.75 2.51 -12.52
CA ASP A 43 -11.05 1.21 -13.16
C ASP A 43 -10.54 0.00 -12.36
N GLY A 44 -10.29 0.15 -11.05
CA GLY A 44 -9.81 -0.94 -10.20
C GLY A 44 -8.30 -1.25 -10.27
N ASN A 45 -7.56 -0.56 -11.14
CA ASN A 45 -6.10 -0.59 -11.21
C ASN A 45 -5.53 0.77 -10.78
N PRO A 46 -4.30 0.85 -10.21
CA PRO A 46 -3.71 2.13 -9.79
C PRO A 46 -3.46 3.08 -10.97
N GLY A 47 -3.10 2.58 -12.16
CA GLY A 47 -2.88 3.42 -13.34
C GLY A 47 -1.57 4.23 -13.25
N LYS A 48 -1.58 5.46 -13.78
CA LYS A 48 -0.43 6.39 -13.65
C LYS A 48 -0.28 6.79 -12.19
N ASP A 49 0.96 6.78 -11.71
CA ASP A 49 1.27 7.23 -10.36
C ASP A 49 2.15 8.49 -10.34
N CYS A 50 2.16 9.13 -9.17
CA CYS A 50 3.12 10.13 -8.78
C CYS A 50 3.74 9.66 -7.46
N THR A 51 5.03 9.91 -7.25
CA THR A 51 5.72 9.48 -6.02
C THR A 51 6.43 10.65 -5.39
N LYS A 52 6.29 10.79 -4.06
CA LYS A 52 7.12 11.66 -3.24
C LYS A 52 8.08 10.82 -2.42
N GLU A 53 9.36 11.10 -2.56
CA GLU A 53 10.41 10.56 -1.71
C GLU A 53 10.74 11.57 -0.60
N LEU A 54 10.77 11.11 0.65
CA LEU A 54 11.08 11.94 1.82
C LEU A 54 12.13 11.24 2.69
N LEU A 55 13.08 12.02 3.21
CA LEU A 55 14.03 11.50 4.19
C LEU A 55 13.33 11.25 5.53
N TRP A 56 13.82 10.28 6.28
CA TRP A 56 13.47 10.11 7.69
C TRP A 56 13.87 11.35 8.49
N GLY A 57 13.07 11.76 9.48
CA GLY A 57 13.21 13.05 10.16
C GLY A 57 12.41 14.18 9.49
N THR A 58 11.79 13.93 8.33
CA THR A 58 10.98 14.93 7.64
C THR A 58 9.65 15.14 8.36
N LYS A 59 9.33 16.41 8.60
CA LYS A 59 7.99 16.87 8.95
C LYS A 59 7.51 17.89 7.93
N GLY A 60 6.42 17.60 7.23
CA GLY A 60 5.99 18.45 6.13
C GLY A 60 4.57 18.20 5.66
N GLN A 61 4.09 19.15 4.86
CA GLN A 61 2.79 19.10 4.18
C GLN A 61 3.04 19.23 2.68
N PHE A 62 2.35 18.43 1.88
CA PHE A 62 2.63 18.30 0.45
C PHE A 62 1.32 18.29 -0.34
N LYS A 63 1.14 19.27 -1.22
CA LYS A 63 -0.04 19.36 -2.06
C LYS A 63 0.09 18.46 -3.27
N LEU A 64 -0.99 17.76 -3.62
CA LEU A 64 -1.04 16.93 -4.82
C LEU A 64 -1.05 17.79 -6.09
N GLY A 65 -1.59 19.01 -6.01
CA GLY A 65 -1.50 20.00 -7.10
C GLY A 65 -0.07 20.38 -7.48
N ASP A 66 0.90 20.23 -6.56
CA ASP A 66 2.32 20.51 -6.80
C ASP A 66 3.08 19.26 -7.31
N MET A 67 2.36 18.16 -7.57
CA MET A 67 2.90 16.88 -8.02
C MET A 67 2.28 16.46 -9.37
N GLU A 68 2.89 15.47 -10.04
CA GLU A 68 2.43 15.00 -11.36
C GLU A 68 1.02 14.38 -11.40
N CYS A 69 0.48 13.99 -10.25
CA CYS A 69 -0.89 13.47 -10.12
C CYS A 69 -1.96 14.57 -10.24
N GLY A 70 -1.61 15.83 -9.94
CA GLY A 70 -2.57 16.94 -9.89
C GLY A 70 -3.54 16.86 -8.71
N ASN A 71 -4.19 17.99 -8.41
CA ASN A 71 -5.16 18.10 -7.32
C ASN A 71 -6.42 17.27 -7.59
N ASP A 72 -7.02 16.68 -6.57
CA ASP A 72 -8.32 15.98 -6.64
C ASP A 72 -8.38 14.83 -7.65
N ASN A 73 -7.26 14.14 -7.87
CA ASN A 73 -7.18 13.07 -8.86
C ASN A 73 -6.81 11.71 -8.28
N ALA A 74 -6.32 11.64 -7.04
CA ALA A 74 -5.85 10.38 -6.45
C ALA A 74 -6.99 9.53 -5.88
N TYR A 75 -6.97 8.23 -6.22
CA TYR A 75 -7.90 7.20 -5.72
C TYR A 75 -7.19 6.20 -4.81
N TYR A 76 -5.90 5.96 -5.07
CA TYR A 76 -5.07 5.01 -4.35
C TYR A 76 -3.88 5.70 -3.72
N PHE A 77 -3.37 5.07 -2.66
CA PHE A 77 -2.05 5.37 -2.11
C PHE A 77 -1.26 4.09 -1.89
N LYS A 78 0.06 4.20 -1.95
CA LYS A 78 1.05 3.17 -1.66
C LYS A 78 2.14 3.78 -0.80
N VAL A 79 2.68 3.00 0.12
CA VAL A 79 3.77 3.44 0.99
C VAL A 79 4.85 2.37 1.01
N GLU A 80 6.10 2.78 0.85
CA GLU A 80 7.27 1.90 0.88
C GLU A 80 8.33 2.44 1.83
N ASN A 81 8.95 1.55 2.59
CA ASN A 81 10.02 1.85 3.53
C ASN A 81 9.69 2.93 4.57
N MET A 82 8.42 2.97 5.02
CA MET A 82 8.02 3.88 6.09
C MET A 82 8.57 3.34 7.43
N PRO A 83 9.28 4.15 8.21
CA PRO A 83 9.87 3.72 9.48
C PRO A 83 8.79 3.58 10.56
N ALA A 84 9.08 2.82 11.62
CA ALA A 84 8.12 2.54 12.68
C ALA A 84 7.82 3.81 13.48
N GLY A 85 6.55 4.09 13.72
CA GLY A 85 6.11 5.27 14.47
C GLY A 85 5.84 6.51 13.62
N ALA A 86 6.26 6.52 12.34
CA ALA A 86 5.93 7.57 11.39
C ALA A 86 4.41 7.71 11.20
N VAL A 87 4.00 8.92 10.84
CA VAL A 87 2.61 9.31 10.65
C VAL A 87 2.40 9.82 9.23
N LEU A 88 1.37 9.28 8.57
CA LEU A 88 0.87 9.76 7.29
C LEU A 88 -0.55 10.29 7.47
N MET A 89 -0.81 11.50 7.02
CA MET A 89 -2.14 12.11 7.02
C MET A 89 -2.61 12.33 5.59
N LEU A 90 -3.87 12.03 5.30
CA LEU A 90 -4.50 12.24 3.99
C LEU A 90 -5.72 13.15 4.16
N ALA A 91 -5.78 14.23 3.39
CA ALA A 91 -6.83 15.25 3.51
C ALA A 91 -7.26 15.80 2.14
N ASP A 92 -8.55 16.12 2.02
CA ASP A 92 -9.10 16.87 0.88
C ASP A 92 -9.07 18.39 1.06
N SER A 93 -8.78 18.87 2.28
CA SER A 93 -8.66 20.29 2.52
C SER A 93 -7.45 20.90 1.78
N PRO A 94 -7.60 22.05 1.10
CA PRO A 94 -6.48 22.73 0.43
C PRO A 94 -5.44 23.30 1.40
N SER A 95 -5.77 23.50 2.67
CA SER A 95 -4.86 23.86 3.78
C SER A 95 -4.25 22.64 4.47
N CYS A 96 -4.58 21.43 4.01
CA CYS A 96 -4.09 20.15 4.51
C CYS A 96 -4.44 19.80 5.94
N ASP A 97 -5.36 20.54 6.55
CA ASP A 97 -5.88 20.25 7.87
C ASP A 97 -7.05 19.25 7.80
N ASP A 98 -7.85 19.20 8.86
CA ASP A 98 -8.93 18.25 9.02
C ASP A 98 -10.33 18.87 8.83
N ASP A 99 -10.42 20.04 8.19
CA ASP A 99 -11.67 20.78 7.97
C ASP A 99 -12.45 20.38 6.69
N GLY A 100 -11.86 19.51 5.86
CA GLY A 100 -12.44 19.06 4.60
C GLY A 100 -13.49 17.93 4.72
N ASN A 101 -13.91 17.40 3.56
CA ASN A 101 -14.84 16.27 3.43
C ASN A 101 -14.31 14.97 4.03
N PHE A 102 -12.98 14.78 4.10
CA PHE A 102 -12.38 13.66 4.79
C PHE A 102 -10.99 13.97 5.34
N TYR A 103 -10.68 13.31 6.46
CA TYR A 103 -9.34 13.32 7.02
C TYR A 103 -9.00 11.96 7.64
N PHE A 104 -7.85 11.42 7.25
CA PHE A 104 -7.31 10.18 7.80
C PHE A 104 -5.93 10.40 8.38
N LYS A 105 -5.67 9.82 9.55
CA LYS A 105 -4.33 9.77 10.17
C LYS A 105 -3.93 8.31 10.37
N LEU A 106 -2.82 7.92 9.77
CA LEU A 106 -2.27 6.57 9.80
C LEU A 106 -0.93 6.58 10.52
N ARG A 107 -0.62 5.52 11.27
CA ARG A 107 0.69 5.34 11.92
C ARG A 107 1.26 3.96 11.64
N SER A 108 2.51 3.92 11.18
CA SER A 108 3.24 2.67 11.02
C SER A 108 3.63 2.11 12.39
N ALA A 109 3.52 0.80 12.55
CA ALA A 109 3.87 0.07 13.77
C ALA A 109 5.10 -0.83 13.60
N LYS A 110 5.64 -0.95 12.38
CA LYS A 110 6.81 -1.78 12.05
C LYS A 110 7.73 -1.05 11.07
N HIS A 111 8.98 -1.48 11.01
CA HIS A 111 9.96 -1.05 10.02
C HIS A 111 10.68 -2.26 9.41
N PRO A 112 10.89 -2.29 8.07
CA PRO A 112 10.24 -1.42 7.09
C PRO A 112 8.74 -1.70 7.01
N PHE A 113 7.92 -0.65 7.02
CA PHE A 113 6.53 -0.76 6.61
C PHE A 113 6.44 -0.54 5.10
N GLN A 114 5.78 -1.47 4.43
CA GLN A 114 5.41 -1.38 3.03
C GLN A 114 4.02 -1.96 2.84
N MET A 115 3.31 -1.48 1.84
CA MET A 115 2.01 -2.01 1.46
C MET A 115 1.83 -1.99 -0.06
N GLU A 116 0.96 -2.87 -0.55
CA GLU A 116 0.39 -2.74 -1.88
C GLU A 116 -0.57 -1.56 -1.95
N TRP A 117 -0.93 -1.17 -3.17
CA TRP A 117 -1.92 -0.13 -3.44
C TRP A 117 -3.21 -0.36 -2.65
N MET A 118 -3.69 0.70 -2.02
CA MET A 118 -4.93 0.70 -1.25
C MET A 118 -5.79 1.87 -1.71
N LYS A 119 -7.09 1.63 -1.90
CA LYS A 119 -8.03 2.73 -2.16
C LYS A 119 -8.13 3.59 -0.91
N ILE A 120 -8.08 4.91 -1.08
CA ILE A 120 -8.24 5.84 0.04
C ILE A 120 -9.63 5.67 0.66
N GLN A 121 -10.65 5.40 -0.16
CA GLN A 121 -12.03 5.18 0.32
C GLN A 121 -12.16 3.96 1.24
N ASP A 122 -11.34 2.92 1.05
CA ASP A 122 -11.39 1.71 1.88
C ASP A 122 -11.04 2.03 3.35
N LEU A 123 -10.30 3.12 3.63
CA LEU A 123 -10.03 3.56 5.01
C LEU A 123 -11.32 3.86 5.80
N ARG A 124 -12.45 4.12 5.14
CA ARG A 124 -13.73 4.31 5.82
C ARG A 124 -14.29 3.05 6.45
N THR A 125 -13.97 1.87 5.90
CA THR A 125 -14.53 0.60 6.36
C THR A 125 -13.90 0.13 7.68
N TYR A 126 -12.75 0.67 8.04
CA TYR A 126 -12.03 0.35 9.28
C TYR A 126 -12.47 1.25 10.44
N ALA A 127 -12.51 0.70 11.65
CA ALA A 127 -12.68 1.48 12.86
C ALA A 127 -11.38 2.21 13.23
N VAL A 128 -11.51 3.32 13.98
CA VAL A 128 -10.35 3.96 14.59
C VAL A 128 -9.73 2.98 15.57
N GLY A 129 -8.42 2.74 15.45
CA GLY A 129 -7.70 1.74 16.22
C GLY A 129 -7.38 0.47 15.43
N ASP A 130 -8.03 0.22 14.29
CA ASP A 130 -7.79 -0.98 13.49
C ASP A 130 -6.44 -0.92 12.77
N GLN A 131 -5.89 -2.11 12.51
CA GLN A 131 -4.83 -2.26 11.52
C GLN A 131 -5.46 -2.33 10.13
N VAL A 132 -5.25 -1.29 9.32
CA VAL A 132 -5.75 -1.25 7.94
C VAL A 132 -4.92 -2.11 7.00
N LYS A 133 -3.65 -2.31 7.36
CA LYS A 133 -2.71 -3.28 6.78
C LYS A 133 -1.82 -3.81 7.91
N PRO A 134 -1.20 -4.99 7.79
CA PRO A 134 -0.27 -5.50 8.80
C PRO A 134 0.86 -4.49 9.10
N GLY A 135 0.81 -3.86 10.27
CA GLY A 135 1.77 -2.83 10.68
C GLY A 135 1.41 -1.38 10.30
N LEU A 136 0.17 -1.09 9.91
CA LEU A 136 -0.35 0.26 9.69
C LEU A 136 -1.69 0.43 10.41
N LYS A 137 -1.75 1.37 11.35
CA LYS A 137 -2.91 1.61 12.21
C LYS A 137 -3.64 2.88 11.83
N LEU A 138 -4.97 2.85 11.80
CA LEU A 138 -5.81 4.04 11.66
C LEU A 138 -5.97 4.72 13.02
N LEU A 139 -5.49 5.96 13.12
CA LEU A 139 -5.56 6.76 14.36
C LEU A 139 -6.71 7.77 14.36
N VAL A 140 -7.03 8.34 13.19
CA VAL A 140 -8.12 9.31 13.05
C VAL A 140 -8.84 9.04 11.74
N LYS A 141 -10.17 9.12 11.80
CA LYS A 141 -11.08 9.11 10.66
C LYS A 141 -12.12 10.20 10.90
N LYS A 142 -12.18 11.19 10.01
CA LYS A 142 -13.18 12.26 10.04
C LYS A 142 -13.81 12.44 8.65
N GLY A 143 -15.00 13.04 8.65
CA GLY A 143 -15.73 13.41 7.45
C GLY A 143 -16.53 12.28 6.81
N THR A 144 -17.66 12.64 6.21
CA THR A 144 -18.60 11.73 5.53
C THR A 144 -18.77 12.05 4.04
N GLY A 145 -18.11 13.10 3.53
CA GLY A 145 -18.23 13.55 2.14
C GLY A 145 -17.56 12.62 1.12
N GLN A 146 -17.47 13.05 -0.13
CA GLN A 146 -16.86 12.25 -1.20
C GLN A 146 -15.34 12.10 -1.00
N ILE A 147 -14.80 10.89 -1.17
CA ILE A 147 -13.34 10.63 -1.11
C ILE A 147 -12.72 10.47 -2.49
N HIS A 148 -13.40 9.74 -3.38
CA HIS A 148 -12.90 9.41 -4.70
C HIS A 148 -12.53 10.65 -5.52
N GLY A 149 -11.25 10.75 -5.89
CA GLY A 149 -10.73 11.89 -6.63
C GLY A 149 -10.93 13.21 -5.88
N LYS A 150 -10.67 13.22 -4.57
CA LYS A 150 -10.76 14.42 -3.73
C LYS A 150 -9.55 14.64 -2.85
N LEU A 151 -8.52 13.79 -2.94
CA LEU A 151 -7.31 14.03 -2.17
C LEU A 151 -6.62 15.29 -2.71
N SER A 152 -6.47 16.29 -1.86
CA SER A 152 -5.79 17.55 -2.19
C SER A 152 -4.36 17.58 -1.65
N CYS A 153 -4.11 16.92 -0.52
CA CYS A 153 -2.75 16.84 0.02
C CYS A 153 -2.55 15.73 1.06
N PHE A 154 -1.28 15.55 1.42
CA PHE A 154 -0.88 14.69 2.53
C PHE A 154 0.12 15.39 3.45
N ARG A 155 0.18 14.93 4.71
CA ARG A 155 1.22 15.33 5.67
C ARG A 155 2.01 14.11 6.09
N TYR A 156 3.32 14.31 6.28
CA TYR A 156 4.22 13.28 6.79
C TYR A 156 4.96 13.82 8.01
N GLU A 157 5.10 12.97 9.02
CA GLU A 157 5.88 13.25 10.23
C GLU A 157 6.57 11.97 10.68
N TYR A 158 7.90 12.01 10.74
CA TYR A 158 8.74 11.01 11.40
C TYR A 158 9.89 11.68 12.11
#